data_AF-A0A369PY97-F1
#
_entry.id   AF-A0A369PY97-F1
#
_cell.length_a   1.000
_cell.length_b   1.000
_cell.length_c   1.000
_cell.angle_alpha   90.00
_cell.angle_beta   90.00
_cell.angle_gamma   90.00
#
_symmetry.space_group_name_H-M   'P 1'
#
loop_
_entity.id
_entity.type
_entity.pdbx_description
1 polymer ?
#
loop_
_entity_poly.entity_id
_entity_poly.type
_entity_poly.pdbx_seq_one_letter_code
_entity_poly.pdbx_strand_id
1 'polypeptide(L)' 'MKSTGAFLNDTKIVTRGWMLDRGYNFEYYTNILHTKKGDYFFCYEFGHMILEEGKVLIVMTDRYIEFKTRIHSHPDDM' A
#
# COMPACT_ATOMS: atom_id res chain seq x y z
N MET A 1 -4.71 10.01 -19.43
CA MET A 1 -3.85 8.82 -19.27
C MET A 1 -3.59 8.60 -17.78
N LYS A 2 -4.28 7.63 -17.15
CA LYS A 2 -4.08 7.28 -15.73
C LYS A 2 -2.98 6.20 -15.64
N SER A 3 -1.72 6.60 -15.79
CA SER A 3 -0.57 5.76 -15.48
C SER A 3 -0.39 5.81 -13.96
N THR A 4 -0.58 4.76 -13.15
CA THR A 4 0.21 3.52 -13.12
C THR A 4 -0.55 2.59 -12.18
N GLY A 5 -1.10 1.48 -12.71
CA GLY A 5 -2.18 0.69 -12.12
C GLY A 5 -1.83 -0.16 -10.90
N ALA A 6 -1.45 0.46 -9.79
CA ALA A 6 -1.38 -0.20 -8.49
C ALA A 6 -1.57 0.73 -7.29
N PHE A 7 -1.43 2.06 -7.45
CA PHE A 7 -1.45 3.00 -6.33
C PHE A 7 -2.54 4.04 -6.49
N LEU A 8 -3.24 4.32 -5.38
CA LEU A 8 -4.09 5.50 -5.26
C LEU A 8 -3.22 6.75 -5.36
N ASN A 9 -3.79 7.86 -5.85
CA ASN A 9 -3.03 9.08 -6.14
C ASN A 9 -2.43 9.76 -4.89
N ASP A 10 -2.79 9.30 -3.69
CA ASP A 10 -2.30 9.85 -2.43
C ASP A 10 -1.14 9.02 -1.88
N THR A 11 0.02 9.68 -1.73
CA THR A 11 1.20 9.12 -1.06
C THR A 11 1.66 10.09 0.03
N LYS A 12 2.28 9.57 1.09
CA LYS A 12 2.76 10.36 2.23
C LYS A 12 4.20 9.99 2.54
N ILE A 13 5.07 10.98 2.75
CA ILE A 13 6.40 10.74 3.29
C ILE A 13 6.36 11.06 4.78
N VAL A 14 6.79 10.10 5.60
CA VAL A 14 6.85 10.19 7.06
C VAL A 14 8.21 9.70 7.55
N THR A 15 8.54 9.92 8.82
CA THR A 15 9.75 9.33 9.41
C THR A 15 9.46 7.92 9.91
N ARG A 16 10.45 7.04 9.84
CA ARG A 16 10.35 5.66 10.36
C ARG A 16 10.05 5.65 11.86
N GLY A 17 10.70 6.55 12.62
CA GLY A 17 10.45 6.69 14.07
C GLY A 17 8.99 7.01 14.39
N TRP A 18 8.40 7.99 13.69
CA TRP A 18 7.00 8.39 13.90
C TRP A 18 6.00 7.25 13.67
N MET A 19 6.30 6.35 12.73
CA MET A 19 5.50 5.15 12.44
C MET A 19 5.67 4.09 13.53
N LEU A 20 6.90 3.85 13.99
CA LEU A 20 7.20 2.91 15.08
C LEU A 20 6.54 3.36 16.40
N ASP A 21 6.58 4.65 16.71
CA ASP A 21 5.95 5.23 17.91
C ASP A 21 4.42 5.02 17.90
N ARG A 22 3.83 4.82 16.71
CA ARG A 22 2.40 4.51 16.52
C ARG A 22 2.10 3.02 16.46
N GLY A 23 3.10 2.17 16.69
CA GLY A 23 2.96 0.72 16.68
C GLY A 23 2.94 0.10 15.28
N TYR A 24 3.41 0.80 14.24
CA TYR A 24 3.50 0.21 12.91
C TYR A 24 4.60 -0.86 12.87
N ASN A 25 4.26 -2.05 12.38
CA ASN A 25 5.20 -3.17 12.24
C ASN A 25 5.74 -3.26 10.81
N PHE A 26 7.00 -2.86 10.62
CA PHE A 26 7.70 -2.95 9.34
C PHE A 26 8.08 -4.39 8.93
N GLU A 27 8.05 -5.35 9.86
CA GLU A 27 8.37 -6.75 9.60
C GLU A 27 7.13 -7.57 9.19
N TYR A 28 5.93 -6.99 9.33
CA TYR A 28 4.69 -7.63 8.93
C TYR A 28 4.22 -7.11 7.57
N TYR A 29 4.21 -8.00 6.58
CA TYR A 29 3.67 -7.73 5.25
C TYR A 29 3.10 -9.03 4.65
N THR A 30 2.09 -8.89 3.81
CA THR A 30 1.43 -9.99 3.09
C THR A 30 1.91 -10.09 1.65
N ASN A 31 2.52 -9.04 1.10
CA ASN A 31 3.01 -9.03 -0.27
C ASN A 31 4.15 -8.02 -0.47
N ILE A 32 4.98 -8.26 -1.48
CA ILE A 32 6.05 -7.34 -1.89
C ILE A 32 5.84 -7.00 -3.37
N LEU A 33 5.84 -5.71 -3.71
CA LEU A 33 5.88 -5.25 -5.09
C LEU A 33 7.27 -4.72 -5.41
N HIS A 34 7.97 -5.44 -6.28
CA HIS A 34 9.24 -5.00 -6.83
C HIS A 34 9.01 -3.98 -7.95
N THR A 35 9.65 -2.81 -7.85
CA THR A 35 9.58 -1.77 -8.87
C THR A 35 10.97 -1.25 -9.21
N LYS A 36 11.09 -0.53 -10.34
CA LYS A 36 12.35 0.14 -10.69
C LYS A 36 12.79 1.19 -9.65
N LYS A 37 11.87 1.70 -8.83
CA LYS A 37 12.14 2.71 -7.79
C LYS A 37 12.52 2.09 -6.44
N GLY A 38 12.35 0.78 -6.28
CA GLY A 38 12.52 0.08 -5.01
C GLY A 38 11.36 -0.86 -4.71
N ASP A 39 11.46 -1.52 -3.57
CA ASP A 39 10.51 -2.51 -3.10
C ASP A 39 9.48 -1.88 -2.17
N TYR A 40 8.21 -2.21 -2.42
CA TYR A 40 7.10 -1.81 -1.57
C TYR A 40 6.59 -3.03 -0.81
N PHE A 41 6.54 -2.93 0.52
CA PHE A 41 6.06 -3.97 1.42
C PHE A 41 4.62 -3.64 1.83
N PHE A 42 3.67 -4.52 1.50
CA PHE A 42 2.24 -4.30 1.72
C PHE A 42 1.72 -5.06 2.93
N CYS A 43 1.00 -4.35 3.78
CA CYS A 43 0.06 -4.91 4.75
C CYS A 43 -1.35 -4.59 4.24
N TYR A 44 -1.99 -5.57 3.58
CA TYR A 44 -3.26 -5.39 2.87
C TYR A 44 -3.19 -4.26 1.83
N GLU A 45 -4.00 -3.22 2.00
CA GLU A 45 -4.12 -2.09 1.08
C GLU A 45 -3.06 -1.00 1.30
N PHE A 46 -2.33 -1.03 2.42
CA PHE A 46 -1.27 -0.05 2.71
C PHE A 46 0.11 -0.64 2.44
N GLY A 47 0.93 0.10 1.70
CA GLY A 47 2.31 -0.24 1.43
C GLY A 47 3.29 0.78 1.98
N HIS A 48 4.48 0.33 2.32
CA HIS A 48 5.60 1.20 2.65
C HIS A 48 6.83 0.89 1.81
N MET A 49 7.60 1.92 1.47
CA MET A 49 8.93 1.81 0.87
C MET A 49 9.90 2.61 1.73
N ILE A 50 11.00 1.98 2.13
CA ILE A 50 12.05 2.65 2.91
C ILE A 50 12.81 3.59 1.99
N LEU A 51 12.94 4.84 2.42
CA LEU A 51 13.75 5.87 1.75
C LEU A 51 15.03 6.11 2.56
N GLU A 52 15.91 6.94 2.00
CA GLU A 52 17.09 7.42 2.70
C GLU A 52 16.74 8.31 3.91
N GLU A 53 17.73 8.56 4.77
CA GLU A 53 17.61 9.44 5.96
C GLU A 53 16.51 9.04 6.95
N GLY A 54 16.13 7.76 6.99
CA GLY A 54 15.10 7.26 7.90
C GLY A 54 13.68 7.71 7.54
N LYS A 55 13.45 8.11 6.29
CA LYS A 55 12.11 8.42 5.76
C LYS A 55 11.45 7.17 5.19
N VAL A 56 10.13 7.21 5.11
CA VAL A 56 9.30 6.12 4.57
C VAL A 56 8.24 6.74 3.67
N LEU A 57 8.12 6.21 2.45
CA LEU A 57 7.00 6.52 1.56
C LEU A 57 5.86 5.54 1.86
N ILE A 58 4.71 6.08 2.22
CA ILE A 58 3.46 5.34 2.42
C ILE A 58 2.58 5.51 1.19
N VAL A 59 2.06 4.40 0.70
CA VAL A 59 1.15 4.32 -0.45
C VAL A 59 -0.07 3.48 -0.09
N MET A 60 -1.18 3.70 -0.80
CA MET A 60 -2.37 2.86 -0.71
C MET A 60 -2.66 2.25 -2.09
N THR A 61 -3.15 1.00 -2.12
CA THR A 61 -3.52 0.29 -3.35
C THR A 61 -5.01 -0.04 -3.37
N ASP A 62 -5.65 0.16 -4.52
CA ASP A 62 -7.03 -0.23 -4.79
C ASP A 62 -7.18 -1.72 -5.15
N ARG A 63 -6.07 -2.46 -5.30
CA ARG A 63 -6.09 -3.87 -5.70
C ARG A 63 -7.02 -4.73 -4.84
N TYR A 64 -7.16 -4.45 -3.53
CA TYR A 64 -8.09 -5.16 -2.66
C TYR A 64 -9.54 -4.64 -2.76
N ILE A 65 -9.74 -3.36 -3.08
CA ILE A 65 -11.06 -2.74 -3.22
C ILE A 65 -11.75 -3.23 -4.50
N GLU A 66 -11.01 -3.43 -5.59
CA GLU A 66 -11.55 -3.98 -6.83
C GLU A 66 -12.08 -5.41 -6.65
N PHE A 67 -11.40 -6.26 -5.87
CA PHE A 67 -11.90 -7.61 -5.57
C PHE A 67 -13.22 -7.56 -4.80
N LYS A 68 -13.31 -6.73 -3.75
CA LYS A 68 -14.52 -6.63 -2.94
C LYS A 68 -15.73 -6.08 -3.73
N THR A 69 -15.48 -5.12 -4.61
CA THR A 69 -16.52 -4.53 -5.47
C THR A 69 -17.05 -5.53 -6.49
N ARG A 70 -16.18 -6.37 -7.09
CA ARG A 70 -16.59 -7.38 -8.08
C ARG A 70 -17.38 -8.54 -7.46
N ILE A 71 -17.05 -8.93 -6.23
CA ILE A 71 -17.75 -10.02 -5.53
C ILE A 71 -19.14 -9.56 -5.05
N HIS A 72 -19.27 -8.35 -4.49
CA HIS A 72 -20.56 -7.83 -4.00
C HIS A 72 -21.46 -7.16 -5.06
N SER A 73 -21.09 -7.21 -6.34
CA SER A 73 -21.91 -6.68 -7.44
C SER A 73 -22.52 -7.78 -8.32
N HIS A 74 -22.45 -9.06 -7.90
CA HIS A 74 -23.23 -10.10 -8.59
C HIS A 74 -24.71 -9.96 -8.21
N PRO A 75 -25.62 -9.81 -9.19
CA PRO A 75 -27.04 -9.61 -8.95
C PRO A 75 -27.75 -10.81 -8.31
N ASP A 76 -27.07 -11.95 -8.14
CA ASP A 76 -27.63 -13.19 -7.61
C ASP A 76 -27.46 -13.36 -6.08
N ASP A 77 -26.84 -12.39 -5.39
CA ASP A 77 -26.63 -12.41 -3.93
C ASP A 77 -27.75 -11.68 -3.13
N MET A 78 -28.96 -11.54 -3.69
CA MET A 78 -30.20 -11.07 -3.01
C MET A 78 -31.34 -12.06 -3.17
#